data_AF-A0A7C7UUP9-F1
#
_entry.id   AF-A0A7C7UUP9-F1
#
_cell.length_a   1.000
_cell.length_b   1.000
_cell.length_c   1.000
_cell.angle_alpha   90.00
_cell.angle_beta   90.00
_cell.angle_gamma   90.00
#
_symmetry.space_group_name_H-M   'P 1'
#
loop_
_entity.id
_entity.type
_entity.pdbx_description
1 polymer ?
#
loop_
_entity_poly.entity_id
_entity_poly.type
_entity_poly.pdbx_seq_one_letter_code
_entity_poly.pdbx_strand_id
1 'polypeptide(L)'
;MTFKRSPSRFPWNEFLIETIIRVSGFSAIFFVALIFIFLVREGAPAFWEVSLNNLFGIRWYPIFDIYGTLPLILGSVVVTVGAVAIALPLGLATAIYIGEIAPRWVREILKPLIEVLAGIPSVVLGFLGMIAVAPLVRRYLGMPTGLTAF
;
A
#
# COMPACT_ATOMS: atom_id res chain seq x y z
N MET A 1 -17.94 38.01 -44.92
CA MET A 1 -17.23 36.82 -44.42
C MET A 1 -18.05 36.22 -43.28
N THR A 2 -18.90 35.25 -43.60
CA THR A 2 -19.90 34.67 -42.69
C THR A 2 -19.33 33.43 -42.03
N PHE A 3 -19.20 33.47 -40.70
CA PHE A 3 -18.72 32.36 -39.86
C PHE A 3 -19.71 31.20 -39.94
N LYS A 4 -19.35 30.13 -40.64
CA LYS A 4 -20.16 28.92 -40.77
C LYS A 4 -20.03 28.12 -39.47
N ARG A 5 -20.98 28.27 -38.54
CA ARG A 5 -21.08 27.41 -37.35
C ARG A 5 -21.28 25.96 -37.81
N SER A 6 -20.34 25.09 -37.50
CA SER A 6 -20.48 23.65 -37.69
C SER A 6 -21.68 23.15 -36.89
N PRO A 7 -22.61 22.37 -37.48
CA PRO A 7 -23.76 21.86 -36.75
C PRO A 7 -23.28 20.81 -35.76
N SER A 8 -23.50 21.07 -34.48
CA SER A 8 -23.31 20.12 -33.38
C SER A 8 -24.19 18.90 -33.60
N ARG A 9 -23.64 17.86 -34.22
CA ARG A 9 -24.23 16.52 -34.20
C ARG A 9 -23.92 15.97 -32.82
N PHE A 10 -24.91 15.92 -31.93
CA PHE A 10 -24.82 15.20 -30.66
C PHE A 10 -24.31 13.76 -30.95
N PRO A 11 -23.05 13.43 -30.65
CA PRO A 11 -22.58 12.08 -30.84
C PRO A 11 -22.96 11.34 -29.56
N TRP A 12 -23.76 10.30 -29.68
CA TRP A 12 -24.08 9.39 -28.56
C TRP A 12 -22.83 8.96 -27.76
N ASN A 13 -21.67 8.98 -28.41
CA ASN A 13 -20.35 8.73 -27.84
C ASN A 13 -19.96 9.73 -26.74
N GLU A 14 -20.29 11.02 -26.87
CA GLU A 14 -19.97 12.03 -25.83
C GLU A 14 -20.79 11.80 -24.57
N PHE A 15 -22.09 11.53 -24.72
CA PHE A 15 -22.98 11.21 -23.60
C PHE A 15 -22.57 9.92 -22.89
N LEU A 16 -22.16 8.88 -23.64
CA LEU A 16 -21.65 7.62 -23.10
C LEU A 16 -20.36 7.84 -22.30
N ILE A 17 -19.39 8.58 -22.86
CA ILE A 17 -18.12 8.87 -22.19
C ILE A 17 -18.36 9.70 -20.92
N GLU A 18 -19.19 10.74 -20.99
CA GLU A 18 -19.54 11.57 -19.83
C GLU A 18 -20.21 10.74 -18.73
N THR A 19 -21.13 9.85 -19.10
CA THR A 19 -21.82 8.97 -18.15
C THR A 19 -20.85 7.99 -17.49
N ILE A 20 -19.95 7.37 -18.25
CA ILE A 20 -18.95 6.44 -17.70
C ILE A 20 -18.01 7.17 -16.72
N ILE A 21 -17.51 8.34 -17.09
CA ILE A 21 -16.63 9.14 -16.21
C ILE A 21 -17.38 9.52 -14.94
N ARG A 22 -18.64 9.95 -15.06
CA ARG A 22 -19.48 10.35 -13.92
C ARG A 22 -19.75 9.15 -13.00
N VAL A 23 -20.14 8.00 -13.53
CA VAL A 23 -20.37 6.77 -12.75
C VAL A 23 -19.09 6.29 -12.09
N SER A 24 -17.95 6.33 -12.79
CA SER A 24 -16.63 6.00 -12.25
C SER A 24 -16.24 6.92 -11.08
N GLY A 25 -16.47 8.23 -11.22
CA GLY A 25 -16.21 9.19 -10.16
C GLY A 25 -17.11 8.96 -8.93
N PHE A 26 -18.42 8.78 -9.14
CA PHE A 26 -19.34 8.49 -8.03
C PHE A 26 -19.07 7.13 -7.37
N SER A 27 -18.69 6.10 -8.13
CA SER A 27 -18.36 4.80 -7.57
C SER A 27 -17.10 4.86 -6.73
N ALA A 28 -16.07 5.63 -7.14
CA ALA A 28 -14.87 5.84 -6.34
C ALA A 28 -15.21 6.47 -4.97
N ILE A 29 -16.03 7.52 -4.95
CA ILE A 29 -16.49 8.16 -3.71
C ILE A 29 -17.28 7.16 -2.86
N PHE A 30 -18.18 6.39 -3.48
CA PHE A 30 -18.98 5.38 -2.80
C PHE A 30 -18.13 4.30 -2.13
N PHE A 31 -17.12 3.75 -2.84
CA PHE A 31 -16.23 2.74 -2.29
C PHE A 31 -15.34 3.29 -1.17
N VAL A 32 -14.80 4.51 -1.32
CA VAL A 32 -14.03 5.16 -0.26
C VAL A 32 -14.89 5.36 0.99
N ALA A 33 -16.15 5.80 0.84
CA ALA A 33 -17.08 5.94 1.95
C ALA A 33 -17.39 4.59 2.61
N LEU A 34 -17.58 3.53 1.83
CA LEU A 34 -17.77 2.17 2.36
C LEU A 34 -16.56 1.68 3.16
N ILE A 35 -15.35 1.86 2.63
CA ILE A 35 -14.11 1.49 3.33
C ILE A 35 -13.99 2.27 4.63
N PHE A 36 -14.28 3.58 4.60
CA PHE A 36 -14.24 4.42 5.80
C PHE A 36 -15.24 3.94 6.86
N ILE A 37 -16.51 3.70 6.48
CA ILE A 37 -17.54 3.18 7.39
C ILE A 37 -17.14 1.83 7.96
N PHE A 38 -16.59 0.94 7.12
CA PHE A 38 -16.09 -0.36 7.55
C PHE A 38 -14.95 -0.22 8.58
N LEU A 39 -13.95 0.63 8.32
CA LEU A 39 -12.85 0.88 9.25
C LEU A 39 -13.34 1.46 10.59
N VAL A 40 -14.30 2.38 10.55
CA VAL A 40 -14.89 2.93 11.79
C VAL A 40 -15.66 1.86 12.54
N ARG A 41 -16.46 1.05 11.85
CA ARG A 41 -17.26 -0.01 12.48
C ARG A 41 -16.38 -1.09 13.14
N GLU A 42 -15.35 -1.55 12.45
CA GLU A 42 -14.44 -2.59 12.96
C GLU A 42 -13.40 -2.04 13.95
N GLY A 43 -13.04 -0.76 13.82
CA GLY A 43 -12.07 -0.10 14.71
C GLY A 43 -12.70 0.49 15.98
N ALA A 44 -13.98 0.83 15.98
CA ALA A 44 -14.66 1.44 17.12
C ALA A 44 -14.59 0.61 18.41
N PRO A 45 -14.79 -0.73 18.42
CA PRO A 45 -14.72 -1.55 19.63
C PRO A 45 -13.43 -1.38 20.41
N ALA A 46 -12.31 -1.09 19.72
CA ALA A 46 -11.02 -0.86 20.36
C ALA A 46 -11.03 0.30 21.38
N PHE A 47 -11.93 1.29 21.25
CA PHE A 47 -12.03 2.40 22.20
C PHE A 47 -12.82 2.08 23.48
N TRP A 48 -13.68 1.05 23.44
CA TRP A 48 -14.52 0.66 24.58
C TRP A 48 -14.02 -0.62 25.27
N GLU A 49 -13.43 -1.56 24.53
CA GLU A 49 -12.94 -2.84 25.05
C GLU A 49 -11.51 -2.74 25.60
N VAL A 50 -10.72 -1.79 25.11
CA VAL A 50 -9.33 -1.63 25.53
C VAL A 50 -9.22 -0.59 26.65
N SER A 51 -8.76 -1.02 27.82
CA SER A 51 -8.46 -0.11 28.93
C SER A 51 -7.35 0.88 28.57
N LEU A 52 -7.46 2.14 29.01
CA LEU A 52 -6.43 3.16 28.84
C LEU A 52 -5.06 2.74 29.42
N ASN A 53 -5.04 1.87 30.41
CA ASN A 53 -3.80 1.32 30.98
C ASN A 53 -3.00 0.49 29.95
N ASN A 54 -3.68 -0.04 28.93
CA ASN A 54 -3.08 -0.84 27.88
C ASN A 54 -2.30 0.00 26.84
N LEU A 55 -2.44 1.33 26.86
CA LEU A 55 -1.62 2.25 26.05
C LEU A 55 -0.12 2.07 26.31
N PHE A 56 0.25 1.72 27.55
CA PHE A 56 1.61 1.37 27.95
C PHE A 56 1.82 -0.14 28.09
N GLY A 57 0.88 -0.95 27.59
CA GLY A 57 0.98 -2.41 27.60
C GLY A 57 2.14 -2.90 26.74
N ILE A 58 3.07 -3.63 27.35
CA ILE A 58 4.34 -4.06 26.73
C ILE A 58 4.23 -5.47 26.12
N ARG A 59 3.18 -6.23 26.48
CA ARG A 59 3.03 -7.63 26.08
C ARG A 59 2.10 -7.75 24.88
N TRP A 60 2.54 -8.48 23.86
CA TRP A 60 1.73 -8.82 22.69
C TRP A 60 1.54 -10.34 22.64
N TYR A 61 0.42 -10.82 23.20
CA TYR A 61 0.02 -12.23 23.15
C TYR A 61 -1.47 -12.36 22.78
N PRO A 62 -1.82 -12.21 21.50
CA PRO A 62 -3.19 -12.34 21.01
C PRO A 62 -3.86 -13.67 21.37
N ILE A 63 -3.09 -14.76 21.48
CA ILE A 63 -3.60 -16.10 21.84
C ILE A 63 -4.23 -16.12 23.25
N PHE A 64 -3.79 -15.21 24.13
CA PHE A 64 -4.29 -15.07 25.51
C PHE A 64 -5.10 -13.78 25.71
N ASP A 65 -5.57 -13.17 24.61
CA ASP A 65 -6.29 -11.88 24.61
C ASP A 65 -5.50 -10.71 25.24
N ILE A 66 -4.16 -10.76 25.16
CA ILE A 66 -3.28 -9.69 25.65
C ILE A 66 -2.78 -8.86 24.46
N TYR A 67 -3.30 -7.65 24.32
CA TYR A 67 -3.06 -6.78 23.15
C TYR A 67 -2.32 -5.49 23.52
N GLY A 68 -1.08 -5.55 23.97
CA GLY A 68 -0.30 -4.35 24.32
C GLY A 68 -0.17 -3.37 23.15
N THR A 69 -0.49 -2.10 23.37
CA THR A 69 -0.41 -1.06 22.32
C THR A 69 1.04 -0.70 21.99
N LEU A 70 1.96 -0.80 22.96
CA LEU A 70 3.35 -0.35 22.77
C LEU A 70 4.12 -1.19 21.73
N PRO A 71 4.07 -2.54 21.75
CA PRO A 71 4.64 -3.36 20.68
C PRO A 71 4.09 -3.08 19.29
N LEU A 72 2.80 -2.70 19.17
CA LEU A 72 2.21 -2.34 17.88
C LEU A 72 2.83 -1.07 17.30
N ILE A 73 2.95 -0.03 18.14
CA ILE A 73 3.52 1.26 17.75
C ILE A 73 5.01 1.08 17.47
N LEU A 74 5.77 0.53 18.42
CA LEU A 74 7.21 0.34 18.28
C LEU A 74 7.54 -0.60 17.13
N GLY A 75 6.74 -1.64 16.90
CA GLY A 75 6.95 -2.61 15.83
C GLY A 75 6.78 -1.93 14.47
N SER A 76 5.73 -1.12 14.33
CA SER A 76 5.51 -0.30 13.14
C SER A 76 6.67 0.65 12.88
N VAL A 77 7.16 1.34 13.91
CA VAL A 77 8.29 2.29 13.79
C VAL A 77 9.58 1.54 13.39
N VAL A 78 9.93 0.46 14.09
CA VAL A 78 11.14 -0.32 13.82
C VAL A 78 11.12 -0.89 12.41
N VAL A 79 10.01 -1.49 11.98
CA VAL A 79 9.86 -2.03 10.62
C VAL A 79 9.93 -0.91 9.58
N THR A 80 9.27 0.23 9.81
CA THR A 80 9.29 1.36 8.88
C THR A 80 10.68 1.95 8.73
N VAL A 81 11.37 2.22 9.84
CA VAL A 81 12.73 2.77 9.84
C VAL A 81 13.69 1.78 9.20
N GLY A 82 13.62 0.50 9.54
CA GLY A 82 14.43 -0.55 8.93
C GLY A 82 14.19 -0.69 7.43
N ALA A 83 12.93 -0.67 7.00
CA ALA A 83 12.57 -0.72 5.58
C ALA A 83 13.10 0.50 4.82
N VAL A 84 12.94 1.72 5.35
CA VAL A 84 13.45 2.96 4.73
C VAL A 84 14.97 2.94 4.66
N ALA A 85 15.65 2.52 5.73
CA ALA A 85 17.11 2.47 5.78
C ALA A 85 17.72 1.58 4.68
N ILE A 86 17.00 0.56 4.20
CA ILE A 86 17.43 -0.34 3.13
C ILE A 86 16.88 0.10 1.77
N ALA A 87 15.58 0.36 1.69
CA ALA A 87 14.88 0.63 0.43
C ALA A 87 15.27 2.00 -0.16
N LEU A 88 15.48 3.01 0.69
CA LEU A 88 15.82 4.35 0.22
C LEU A 88 17.19 4.41 -0.48
N PRO A 89 18.31 3.95 0.11
CA PRO A 89 19.60 4.01 -0.58
C PRO A 89 19.63 3.15 -1.85
N LEU A 90 19.04 1.93 -1.81
CA LEU A 90 19.00 1.05 -2.97
C LEU A 90 18.10 1.61 -4.09
N GLY A 91 16.94 2.14 -3.73
CA GLY A 91 16.01 2.77 -4.67
C GLY A 91 16.61 4.01 -5.32
N LEU A 92 17.25 4.87 -4.52
CA LEU A 92 17.92 6.06 -5.02
C LEU A 92 19.11 5.72 -5.92
N ALA A 93 19.97 4.78 -5.51
CA ALA A 93 21.10 4.33 -6.33
C ALA A 93 20.64 3.73 -7.67
N THR A 94 19.58 2.93 -7.65
CA THR A 94 19.00 2.34 -8.87
C THR A 94 18.40 3.42 -9.76
N ALA A 95 17.69 4.40 -9.19
CA ALA A 95 17.11 5.51 -9.95
C ALA A 95 18.20 6.36 -10.63
N ILE A 96 19.28 6.69 -9.91
CA ILE A 96 20.42 7.44 -10.45
C ILE A 96 21.11 6.61 -11.55
N TYR A 97 21.37 5.32 -11.32
CA TYR A 97 21.99 4.46 -12.33
C TYR A 97 21.17 4.42 -13.62
N ILE A 98 19.86 4.18 -13.53
CA ILE A 98 18.99 4.12 -14.72
C ILE A 98 18.88 5.49 -15.40
N GLY A 99 18.84 6.57 -14.62
CA GLY A 99 18.65 7.95 -15.07
C GLY A 99 19.87 8.57 -15.74
N GLU A 100 21.07 8.31 -15.21
CA GLU A 100 22.29 9.02 -15.61
C GLU A 100 23.35 8.12 -16.24
N ILE A 101 23.44 6.85 -15.83
CA ILE A 101 24.60 5.99 -16.15
C ILE A 101 24.25 4.91 -17.16
N ALA A 102 23.03 4.35 -17.10
CA ALA A 102 22.66 3.17 -17.86
C ALA A 102 22.60 3.42 -19.37
N PRO A 103 23.19 2.54 -20.21
CA PRO A 103 23.09 2.64 -21.65
C PRO A 103 21.65 2.39 -22.11
N ARG A 104 21.30 2.91 -23.29
CA ARG A 104 19.92 2.98 -23.79
C ARG A 104 19.17 1.63 -23.76
N TRP A 105 19.83 0.54 -24.17
CA TRP A 105 19.23 -0.79 -24.19
C TRP A 105 18.88 -1.32 -22.79
N VAL A 106 19.70 -1.03 -21.77
CA VAL A 106 19.41 -1.40 -20.37
C VAL A 106 18.19 -0.64 -19.88
N ARG A 107 18.10 0.66 -20.19
CA ARG A 107 16.96 1.50 -19.80
C ARG A 107 15.66 1.01 -20.42
N GLU A 108 15.68 0.60 -21.69
CA GLU A 108 14.51 0.08 -22.41
C GLU A 108 14.00 -1.26 -21.83
N ILE A 109 14.83 -2.02 -21.12
CA ILE A 109 14.43 -3.25 -20.42
C ILE A 109 14.03 -2.98 -18.97
N LEU A 110 14.84 -2.23 -18.22
CA LEU A 110 14.64 -2.03 -16.78
C LEU A 110 13.41 -1.16 -16.47
N LYS A 111 13.13 -0.13 -17.28
CA LYS A 111 11.97 0.74 -17.03
C LYS A 111 10.64 -0.01 -17.07
N PRO A 112 10.29 -0.74 -18.16
CA PRO A 112 9.07 -1.54 -18.18
C PRO A 112 9.02 -2.58 -17.06
N LEU A 113 10.16 -3.22 -16.73
CA LEU A 113 10.21 -4.19 -15.64
C LEU A 113 9.85 -3.55 -14.29
N ILE A 114 10.42 -2.39 -13.97
CA ILE A 114 10.12 -1.65 -12.74
C ILE A 114 8.66 -1.20 -12.71
N GLU A 115 8.12 -0.72 -13.84
CA GLU A 115 6.71 -0.32 -13.95
C GLU A 115 5.76 -1.51 -13.70
N VAL A 116 6.07 -2.69 -14.26
CA VAL A 116 5.31 -3.92 -14.02
C VAL A 116 5.41 -4.35 -12.56
N LEU A 117 6.61 -4.30 -11.97
CA LEU A 117 6.82 -4.63 -10.55
C LEU A 117 6.05 -3.67 -9.63
N ALA A 118 6.02 -2.38 -9.96
CA ALA A 118 5.25 -1.36 -9.23
C ALA A 118 3.73 -1.56 -9.36
N GLY A 119 3.28 -2.18 -10.45
CA GLY A 119 1.88 -2.56 -10.68
C GLY A 119 1.42 -3.80 -9.91
N ILE A 120 2.32 -4.54 -9.25
CA ILE A 120 1.94 -5.73 -8.46
C ILE A 120 1.11 -5.27 -7.25
N PRO A 121 -0.06 -5.88 -6.99
CA PRO A 121 -0.87 -5.54 -5.82
C PRO A 121 -0.09 -5.73 -4.51
N SER A 122 -0.17 -4.75 -3.61
CA SER A 122 0.53 -4.78 -2.32
C SER A 122 0.20 -6.02 -1.48
N VAL A 123 -1.04 -6.51 -1.54
CA VAL A 123 -1.49 -7.73 -0.86
C VAL A 123 -0.72 -8.97 -1.33
N VAL A 124 -0.42 -9.06 -2.62
CA VAL A 124 0.34 -10.19 -3.19
C VAL A 124 1.79 -10.16 -2.70
N LEU A 125 2.41 -8.98 -2.68
CA LEU A 125 3.77 -8.81 -2.16
C LEU A 125 3.84 -9.14 -0.66
N GLY A 126 2.84 -8.71 0.13
CA GLY A 126 2.74 -9.04 1.54
C GLY A 126 2.62 -10.55 1.78
N PHE A 127 1.78 -11.23 1.00
CA PHE A 127 1.61 -12.68 1.07
C PHE A 127 2.89 -13.44 0.69
N LEU A 128 3.59 -13.03 -0.36
CA LEU A 128 4.90 -13.59 -0.72
C LEU A 128 5.93 -13.36 0.39
N GLY A 129 5.91 -12.19 1.03
CA GLY A 129 6.73 -11.92 2.21
C GLY A 129 6.46 -12.92 3.34
N MET A 130 5.19 -13.19 3.63
CA MET A 130 4.83 -14.16 4.68
C MET A 130 5.26 -15.60 4.36
N ILE A 131 5.13 -16.04 3.11
CA ILE A 131 5.43 -17.44 2.76
C ILE A 131 6.92 -17.67 2.48
N ALA A 132 7.58 -16.72 1.81
CA ALA A 132 8.97 -16.90 1.40
C ALA A 132 9.96 -16.24 2.37
N VAL A 133 9.66 -15.04 2.88
CA VAL A 133 10.61 -14.25 3.69
C VAL A 133 10.49 -14.57 5.18
N ALA A 134 9.27 -14.68 5.72
CA ALA A 134 9.09 -14.93 7.16
C ALA A 134 9.77 -16.22 7.66
N PRO A 135 9.76 -17.36 6.94
CA PRO A 135 10.50 -18.55 7.37
C PRO A 135 12.02 -18.34 7.40
N LEU A 136 12.56 -17.55 6.47
CA LEU A 136 13.99 -17.21 6.43
C LEU A 136 14.35 -16.32 7.62
N VAL A 137 13.55 -15.29 7.90
CA VAL A 137 13.69 -14.42 9.07
C VAL A 137 13.66 -15.24 10.35
N ARG A 138 12.67 -16.12 10.52
CA ARG A 138 12.57 -17.03 11.67
C ARG A 138 13.83 -17.90 11.82
N ARG A 139 14.34 -18.48 10.74
CA ARG A 139 15.49 -19.39 10.78
C ARG A 139 16.81 -18.69 11.06
N TYR A 140 17.07 -17.54 10.42
CA TYR A 140 18.37 -16.87 10.50
C TYR A 140 18.46 -15.85 11.64
N LEU A 141 17.34 -15.20 11.99
CA LEU A 141 17.30 -14.20 13.06
C LEU A 141 16.75 -14.77 14.38
N GLY A 142 16.36 -16.05 14.42
CA GLY A 142 15.87 -16.71 15.62
C GLY A 142 14.54 -16.15 16.14
N MET A 143 13.76 -15.48 15.28
CA MET A 143 12.50 -14.86 15.69
C MET A 143 11.38 -15.89 15.88
N PRO A 144 10.43 -15.68 16.81
CA PRO A 144 9.38 -16.65 17.12
C PRO A 144 8.49 -16.99 15.92
N THR A 145 8.00 -15.96 15.22
CA THR A 145 7.09 -16.09 14.07
C THR A 145 7.74 -15.63 12.76
N GLY A 146 8.64 -14.65 12.82
CA GLY A 146 9.19 -13.96 11.65
C GLY A 146 8.19 -13.02 10.95
N LEU A 147 7.03 -12.78 11.56
CA LEU A 147 5.95 -11.93 11.03
C LEU A 147 5.88 -10.56 11.71
N THR A 148 6.51 -10.42 12.87
CA THR A 148 6.52 -9.23 13.71
C THR A 148 7.95 -8.92 14.15
N ALA A 149 8.20 -7.66 14.49
CA ALA A 149 9.50 -7.25 15.03
C ALA A 149 9.75 -7.76 16.47
N PHE A 150 8.69 -8.20 17.16
CA PHE A 150 8.68 -8.74 18.52
C PHE A 150 8.07 -10.13 18.55
#